data_AF-A0A6P1BUZ5-F1
#
_entry.id   AF-A0A6P1BUZ5-F1
#
_cell.length_a   1.000
_cell.length_b   1.000
_cell.length_c   1.000
_cell.angle_alpha   90.00
_cell.angle_beta   90.00
_cell.angle_gamma   90.00
#
_symmetry.space_group_name_H-M   'P 1'
#
loop_
_entity.id
_entity.type
_entity.pdbx_description
1 polymer ?
#
loop_
_entity_poly.entity_id
_entity_poly.type
_entity_poly.pdbx_seq_one_letter_code
_entity_poly.pdbx_strand_id
1 'polypeptide(L)'
;MFEVRGAIANFATAIRRVPGLELIDEEELEGDDKDKSPEAYLLVPDTVALHNILSLWKRWTTGQELGTGFAPWRDVFATLREIRVWGPSDRVQEGDREILAEEIELMGEDQSLVIEIELVFRASEVLAAETERAVIGEIAAAGGALVSRCRIPDIAYHAILARLPVTAIRHIAERSPTGISGLDAVMHIRPQSVALSVEVDDTVEQAGLIPPPPGNGEPILAILDEFLFQSIRCFVAD
;
A
#
# COMPACT_ATOMS: atom_id res chain seq x y z
N MET A 1 1.57 -12.10 2.54
CA MET A 1 0.31 -12.22 1.78
C MET A 1 -0.06 -13.69 1.67
N PHE A 2 -1.32 -14.02 1.90
CA PHE A 2 -1.89 -15.35 1.78
C PHE A 2 -2.97 -15.31 0.71
N GLU A 3 -2.70 -15.89 -0.45
CA GLU A 3 -3.65 -15.92 -1.55
C GLU A 3 -4.53 -17.15 -1.38
N VAL A 4 -5.85 -16.99 -1.30
CA VAL A 4 -6.79 -18.06 -0.91
C VAL A 4 -7.32 -18.78 -2.14
N ARG A 5 -7.51 -20.11 -2.03
CA ARG A 5 -8.25 -20.93 -2.99
C ARG A 5 -9.68 -21.08 -2.53
N GLY A 6 -10.61 -20.50 -3.27
CA GLY A 6 -12.04 -20.62 -3.00
C GLY A 6 -12.49 -19.74 -1.83
N ALA A 7 -13.47 -20.20 -1.06
CA ALA A 7 -14.13 -19.36 -0.05
C ALA A 7 -13.21 -19.02 1.13
N ILE A 8 -13.09 -17.72 1.45
CA ILE A 8 -12.24 -17.23 2.54
C ILE A 8 -12.69 -17.71 3.92
N ALA A 9 -13.98 -18.01 4.10
CA ALA A 9 -14.50 -18.61 5.33
C ALA A 9 -13.79 -19.92 5.73
N ASN A 10 -13.35 -20.71 4.74
CA ASN A 10 -12.59 -21.94 4.99
C ASN A 10 -11.19 -21.63 5.51
N PHE A 11 -10.54 -20.60 4.97
CA PHE A 11 -9.24 -20.13 5.41
C PHE A 11 -9.33 -19.57 6.85
N ALA A 12 -10.31 -18.71 7.14
CA ALA A 12 -10.52 -18.16 8.48
C ALA A 12 -10.75 -19.26 9.53
N THR A 13 -11.55 -20.27 9.21
CA THR A 13 -11.78 -21.44 10.09
C THR A 13 -10.49 -22.23 10.35
N ALA A 14 -9.62 -22.36 9.34
CA ALA A 14 -8.36 -23.07 9.47
C ALA A 14 -7.34 -22.28 10.31
N ILE A 15 -7.23 -20.97 10.11
CA ILE A 15 -6.31 -20.09 10.86
C ILE A 15 -6.63 -20.08 12.36
N ARG A 16 -7.91 -20.07 12.75
CA ARG A 16 -8.34 -20.14 14.16
C ARG A 16 -7.84 -21.38 14.92
N ARG A 17 -7.41 -22.44 14.20
CA ARG A 17 -6.85 -23.67 14.79
C ARG A 17 -5.33 -23.62 14.96
N VAL A 18 -4.67 -22.56 14.48
CA VAL A 18 -3.23 -22.37 14.63
C VAL A 18 -2.95 -21.46 15.83
N PRO A 19 -2.31 -21.97 16.90
CA PRO A 19 -2.01 -21.14 18.07
C PRO A 19 -1.09 -19.97 17.74
N GLY A 20 -1.45 -18.77 18.19
CA GLY A 20 -0.62 -17.56 18.08
C GLY A 20 -0.73 -16.80 16.76
N LEU A 21 -1.65 -17.19 15.88
CA LEU A 21 -2.03 -16.39 14.70
C LEU A 21 -3.41 -15.77 14.93
N GLU A 22 -3.51 -14.48 14.60
CA GLU A 22 -4.73 -13.71 14.67
C GLU A 22 -5.04 -13.13 13.29
N LEU A 23 -6.29 -13.27 12.86
CA LEU A 23 -6.80 -12.68 11.63
C LEU A 23 -7.37 -11.30 12.01
N ILE A 24 -6.85 -10.25 11.39
CA ILE A 24 -7.11 -8.85 11.80
C ILE A 24 -8.45 -8.36 11.25
N ASP A 25 -8.88 -8.85 10.09
CA ASP A 25 -10.14 -8.46 9.48
C ASP A 25 -10.80 -9.67 8.80
N GLU A 26 -12.08 -9.90 9.11
CA GLU A 26 -12.94 -10.91 8.48
C GLU A 26 -13.93 -10.26 7.48
N GLU A 27 -14.12 -8.93 7.52
CA GLU A 27 -15.07 -8.18 6.68
C GLU A 27 -14.45 -7.82 5.31
N GLU A 28 -13.16 -7.46 5.25
CA GLU A 28 -12.41 -7.37 3.97
C GLU A 28 -12.30 -8.73 3.22
N LEU A 29 -12.67 -9.82 3.91
CA LEU A 29 -12.60 -11.18 3.40
C LEU A 29 -13.93 -11.71 2.86
N GLU A 30 -14.98 -10.89 2.84
CA GLU A 30 -16.16 -11.18 2.03
C GLU A 30 -15.80 -11.00 0.56
N GLY A 31 -15.18 -12.03 -0.03
CA GLY A 31 -14.92 -12.05 -1.46
C GLY A 31 -16.24 -11.83 -2.20
N ASP A 32 -16.33 -10.72 -2.95
CA ASP A 32 -17.41 -10.53 -3.92
C ASP A 32 -17.47 -11.81 -4.77
N ASP A 33 -18.65 -12.34 -5.07
CA ASP A 33 -18.81 -13.55 -5.91
C ASP A 33 -18.12 -13.39 -7.30
N LYS A 34 -17.68 -12.17 -7.64
CA LYS A 34 -16.89 -11.80 -8.81
C LYS A 34 -15.38 -11.87 -8.63
N ASP A 35 -14.86 -11.93 -7.40
CA ASP A 35 -13.43 -12.03 -7.16
C ASP A 35 -12.95 -13.45 -7.48
N LYS A 36 -12.20 -13.57 -8.59
CA LYS A 36 -11.66 -14.85 -9.05
C LYS A 36 -10.53 -15.35 -8.16
N SER A 37 -10.05 -14.53 -7.22
CA SER A 37 -8.75 -14.70 -6.54
C SER A 37 -8.69 -14.01 -5.18
N PRO A 38 -9.52 -14.40 -4.21
CA PRO A 38 -9.52 -13.76 -2.90
C PRO A 38 -8.14 -13.77 -2.24
N GLU A 39 -7.68 -12.61 -1.78
CA GLU A 39 -6.43 -12.42 -1.04
C GLU A 39 -6.72 -12.17 0.44
N ALA A 40 -5.89 -12.73 1.32
CA ALA A 40 -5.96 -12.52 2.76
C ALA A 40 -4.63 -11.98 3.29
N TYR A 41 -4.74 -10.97 4.15
CA TYR A 41 -3.61 -10.34 4.80
C TYR A 41 -3.45 -10.86 6.22
N LEU A 42 -2.24 -11.31 6.55
CA LEU A 42 -1.90 -11.80 7.88
C LEU A 42 -0.70 -11.02 8.40
N LEU A 43 -0.89 -10.32 9.51
CA LEU A 43 0.21 -9.70 10.23
C LEU A 43 0.89 -10.77 11.09
N VAL A 44 2.12 -11.12 10.70
CA VAL A 44 2.96 -12.01 11.51
C VAL A 44 3.91 -11.11 12.31
N PRO A 45 3.78 -11.03 13.64
CA PRO A 45 4.54 -10.08 14.46
C PRO A 45 6.02 -10.42 14.56
N ASP A 46 6.41 -11.63 14.14
CA ASP A 46 7.77 -12.15 14.26
C ASP A 46 8.30 -12.65 12.91
N THR A 47 9.46 -12.13 12.52
CA THR A 47 10.16 -12.54 11.29
C THR A 47 10.62 -13.99 11.36
N VAL A 48 10.92 -14.53 12.54
CA VAL A 48 11.25 -15.95 12.71
C VAL A 48 10.02 -16.81 12.46
N ALA A 49 8.87 -16.44 13.01
CA ALA A 49 7.59 -17.08 12.72
C ALA A 49 7.26 -17.04 11.21
N LEU A 50 7.44 -15.90 10.54
CA LEU A 50 7.21 -15.79 9.09
C LEU A 50 8.11 -16.75 8.29
N HIS A 51 9.41 -16.80 8.59
CA HIS A 51 10.34 -17.72 7.93
C HIS A 51 9.97 -19.20 8.18
N ASN A 52 9.50 -19.52 9.37
CA ASN A 52 9.02 -20.87 9.70
C ASN A 52 7.78 -21.24 8.87
N ILE A 53 6.83 -20.32 8.73
CA ILE A 53 5.63 -20.51 7.89
C ILE A 53 6.01 -20.73 6.43
N LEU A 54 6.89 -19.89 5.88
CA LEU A 54 7.39 -20.05 4.50
C LEU A 54 8.12 -21.38 4.30
N SER A 55 8.89 -21.82 5.29
CA SER A 55 9.56 -23.12 5.26
C SER A 55 8.57 -24.29 5.28
N LEU A 56 7.51 -24.20 6.08
CA LEU A 56 6.43 -25.19 6.11
C LEU A 56 5.64 -25.21 4.79
N TRP A 57 5.36 -24.04 4.21
CA TRP A 57 4.73 -23.92 2.89
C TRP A 57 5.55 -24.57 1.77
N LYS A 58 6.88 -24.36 1.77
CA LYS A 58 7.78 -25.01 0.82
C LYS A 58 7.75 -26.53 0.96
N ARG A 59 7.73 -27.06 2.19
CA ARG A 59 7.60 -28.50 2.44
C ARG A 59 6.27 -29.03 1.91
N TRP A 60 5.18 -28.33 2.18
CA TRP A 60 3.84 -28.68 1.69
C TRP A 60 3.79 -28.76 0.16
N THR A 61 4.23 -27.72 -0.54
CA THR A 61 4.19 -27.63 -2.01
C THR A 61 5.11 -28.63 -2.71
N THR A 62 6.16 -29.09 -2.03
CA THR A 62 7.07 -30.15 -2.53
C THR A 62 6.67 -31.56 -2.10
N GLY A 63 5.52 -31.74 -1.44
CA GLY A 63 5.02 -33.05 -1.01
C GLY A 63 5.77 -33.66 0.17
N GLN A 64 6.57 -32.88 0.89
CA GLN A 64 7.28 -33.33 2.08
C GLN A 64 6.37 -33.29 3.32
N GLU A 65 6.60 -34.20 4.27
CA GLU A 65 5.88 -34.15 5.54
C GLU A 65 6.21 -32.87 6.31
N LEU A 66 5.22 -32.27 6.97
CA LEU A 66 5.40 -31.06 7.80
C LEU A 66 6.05 -31.34 9.17
N GLY A 67 6.13 -32.61 9.58
CA GLY A 67 6.61 -33.01 10.91
C GLY A 67 5.51 -32.99 11.97
N THR A 68 5.86 -33.40 13.19
CA THR A 68 4.94 -33.51 14.33
C THR A 68 4.54 -32.14 14.86
N GLY A 69 3.27 -31.96 15.23
CA GLY A 69 2.74 -30.70 15.79
C GLY A 69 2.23 -29.69 14.77
N PHE A 70 2.45 -29.91 13.46
CA PHE A 70 2.00 -29.02 12.38
C PHE A 70 0.79 -29.55 11.60
N ALA A 71 0.00 -30.45 12.18
CA ALA A 71 -1.21 -30.96 11.54
C ALA A 71 -2.23 -29.86 11.17
N PRO A 72 -2.51 -28.85 12.03
CA PRO A 72 -3.44 -27.77 11.69
C PRO A 72 -3.01 -26.94 10.47
N TRP A 73 -1.70 -26.84 10.21
CA TRP A 73 -1.16 -26.13 9.05
C TRP A 73 -1.51 -26.79 7.72
N ARG A 74 -1.81 -28.09 7.70
CA ARG A 74 -2.27 -28.78 6.48
C ARG A 74 -3.61 -28.23 6.01
N ASP A 75 -4.53 -28.00 6.94
CA ASP A 75 -5.86 -27.45 6.64
C ASP A 75 -5.73 -26.02 6.11
N VAL A 76 -4.88 -25.21 6.72
CA VAL A 76 -4.57 -23.85 6.26
C VAL A 76 -3.97 -23.87 4.86
N PHE A 77 -2.93 -24.68 4.62
CA PHE A 77 -2.26 -24.74 3.31
C PHE A 77 -3.14 -25.32 2.21
N ALA A 78 -4.10 -26.19 2.54
CA ALA A 78 -5.08 -26.70 1.57
C ALA A 78 -6.02 -25.59 1.07
N THR A 79 -6.27 -24.57 1.89
CA THR A 79 -7.10 -23.41 1.51
C THR A 79 -6.34 -22.33 0.75
N LEU A 80 -5.04 -22.51 0.47
CA LEU A 80 -4.20 -21.47 -0.11
C LEU A 80 -3.75 -21.79 -1.53
N ARG A 81 -3.68 -20.74 -2.34
CA ARG A 81 -3.09 -20.74 -3.68
C ARG A 81 -1.61 -20.45 -3.60
N GLU A 82 -1.26 -19.44 -2.81
CA GLU A 82 0.10 -18.98 -2.65
C GLU A 82 0.31 -18.37 -1.25
N ILE A 83 1.53 -18.51 -0.72
CA ILE A 83 2.03 -17.68 0.38
C ILE A 83 3.29 -17.01 -0.13
N ARG A 84 3.30 -15.67 -0.11
CA ARG A 84 4.47 -14.88 -0.49
C ARG A 84 4.63 -13.64 0.37
N VAL A 85 5.84 -13.10 0.33
CA VAL A 85 6.19 -11.83 0.98
C VAL A 85 5.60 -10.67 0.16
N TRP A 86 5.24 -9.59 0.86
CA TRP A 86 4.82 -8.33 0.23
C TRP A 86 5.96 -7.79 -0.64
N GLY A 87 5.67 -7.56 -1.92
CA GLY A 87 6.67 -7.25 -2.93
C GLY A 87 6.27 -6.09 -3.84
N PRO A 88 7.09 -5.79 -4.85
CA PRO A 88 6.84 -4.70 -5.79
C PRO A 88 5.45 -4.72 -6.43
N SER A 89 4.92 -5.91 -6.77
CA SER A 89 3.58 -6.04 -7.36
C SER A 89 2.44 -5.64 -6.43
N ASP A 90 2.63 -5.78 -5.12
CA ASP A 90 1.62 -5.38 -4.13
C ASP A 90 1.71 -3.88 -3.81
N ARG A 91 2.92 -3.33 -3.89
CA ARG A 91 3.19 -1.90 -3.65
C ARG A 91 2.72 -1.03 -4.81
N VAL A 92 2.79 -1.54 -6.04
CA VAL A 92 2.39 -0.82 -7.27
C VAL A 92 1.25 -1.60 -7.91
N GLN A 93 0.01 -1.23 -7.59
CA GLN A 93 -1.18 -1.89 -8.11
C GLN A 93 -1.28 -1.72 -9.64
N GLU A 94 -2.01 -2.61 -10.31
CA GLU A 94 -2.03 -2.62 -11.79
C GLU A 94 -2.52 -1.30 -12.38
N GLY A 95 -3.58 -0.71 -11.82
CA GLY A 95 -4.08 0.59 -12.24
C GLY A 95 -3.08 1.73 -12.02
N ASP A 96 -2.44 1.77 -10.85
CA ASP A 96 -1.39 2.77 -10.56
C ASP A 96 -0.20 2.63 -11.51
N ARG A 97 0.21 1.40 -11.79
CA ARG A 97 1.27 1.10 -12.76
C ARG A 97 0.92 1.63 -14.15
N GLU A 98 -0.30 1.35 -14.62
CA GLU A 98 -0.77 1.78 -15.95
C GLU A 98 -0.76 3.31 -16.04
N ILE A 99 -1.31 4.00 -15.04
CA ILE A 99 -1.31 5.46 -14.97
C ILE A 99 0.12 6.01 -15.01
N LEU A 100 1.02 5.49 -14.17
CA LEU A 100 2.42 5.95 -14.15
C LEU A 100 3.13 5.70 -15.48
N ALA A 101 2.87 4.56 -16.13
CA ALA A 101 3.46 4.23 -17.42
C ALA A 101 2.96 5.15 -18.54
N GLU A 102 1.67 5.48 -18.53
CA GLU A 102 1.05 6.44 -19.45
C GLU A 102 1.58 7.86 -19.22
N GLU A 103 1.68 8.31 -17.96
CA GLU A 103 2.18 9.64 -17.62
C GLU A 103 3.59 9.88 -18.17
N ILE A 104 4.48 8.89 -18.09
CA ILE A 104 5.87 9.03 -18.56
C ILE A 104 6.09 8.75 -20.04
N GLU A 105 5.08 8.25 -20.78
CA GLU A 105 5.27 7.76 -22.16
C GLU A 105 5.83 8.84 -23.09
N LEU A 106 5.36 10.08 -22.92
CA LEU A 106 5.74 11.24 -23.73
C LEU A 106 6.73 12.18 -23.02
N MET A 107 7.17 11.83 -21.81
CA MET A 107 8.07 12.65 -21.02
C MET A 107 9.54 12.43 -21.40
N GLY A 108 10.33 13.50 -21.32
CA GLY A 108 11.79 13.42 -21.43
C GLY A 108 12.42 12.82 -20.18
N GLU A 109 13.57 12.14 -20.32
CA GLU A 109 14.28 11.51 -19.19
C GLU A 109 14.76 12.51 -18.11
N ASP A 110 14.83 13.80 -18.46
CA ASP A 110 15.15 14.92 -17.56
C ASP A 110 13.93 15.47 -16.81
N GLN A 111 12.72 15.05 -17.17
CA GLN A 111 11.49 15.44 -16.50
C GLN A 111 11.22 14.57 -15.27
N SER A 112 10.32 15.04 -14.41
CA SER A 112 10.00 14.40 -13.14
C SER A 112 8.51 14.44 -12.85
N LEU A 113 8.02 13.40 -12.17
CA LEU A 113 6.66 13.33 -11.64
C LEU A 113 6.69 13.40 -10.12
N VAL A 114 5.60 13.89 -9.55
CA VAL A 114 5.36 13.83 -8.11
C VAL A 114 4.41 12.66 -7.85
N ILE A 115 4.83 11.76 -6.96
CA ILE A 115 4.07 10.57 -6.59
C ILE A 115 3.94 10.45 -5.08
N GLU A 116 2.94 9.72 -4.63
CA GLU A 116 2.74 9.37 -3.23
C GLU A 116 3.34 7.99 -2.94
N ILE A 117 4.12 7.92 -1.86
CA ILE A 117 4.72 6.69 -1.34
C ILE A 117 4.23 6.52 0.09
N GLU A 118 3.28 5.61 0.28
CA GLU A 118 2.77 5.22 1.59
C GLU A 118 3.74 4.25 2.26
N LEU A 119 4.05 4.51 3.52
CA LEU A 119 4.95 3.71 4.35
C LEU A 119 4.14 2.79 5.26
N VAL A 120 4.72 1.62 5.56
CA VAL A 120 4.20 0.75 6.61
C VAL A 120 4.23 1.52 7.94
N PHE A 121 3.05 1.78 8.50
CA PHE A 121 2.94 2.58 9.71
C PHE A 121 3.63 1.93 10.90
N ARG A 122 4.42 2.72 11.62
CA ARG A 122 5.09 2.31 12.87
C ARG A 122 4.58 3.17 14.02
N ALA A 123 4.07 2.52 15.07
CA ALA A 123 3.62 3.20 16.28
C ALA A 123 4.77 3.91 17.01
N SER A 124 5.96 3.31 17.03
CA SER A 124 7.18 3.95 17.56
C SER A 124 7.63 5.09 16.66
N GLU A 125 7.63 6.31 17.19
CA GLU A 125 8.06 7.50 16.44
C GLU A 125 9.53 7.44 16.03
N VAL A 126 10.39 6.89 16.90
CA VAL A 126 11.82 6.74 16.61
C VAL A 126 12.02 5.82 15.40
N LEU A 127 11.36 4.67 15.41
CA LEU A 127 11.44 3.71 14.30
C LEU A 127 10.80 4.27 13.02
N ALA A 128 9.68 5.00 13.15
CA ALA A 128 9.04 5.67 12.03
C ALA A 128 9.98 6.69 11.37
N ALA A 129 10.66 7.53 12.17
CA ALA A 129 11.60 8.53 11.68
C ALA A 129 12.89 7.94 11.12
N GLU A 130 13.38 6.82 11.64
CA GLU A 130 14.49 6.06 11.05
C GLU A 130 14.12 5.47 9.70
N THR A 131 12.95 4.84 9.61
CA THR A 131 12.43 4.22 8.39
C THR A 131 12.19 5.27 7.31
N GLU A 132 11.53 6.38 7.65
CA GLU A 132 11.28 7.50 6.73
C GLU A 132 12.60 8.06 6.17
N ARG A 133 13.60 8.30 7.03
CA ARG A 133 14.92 8.77 6.58
C ARG A 133 15.61 7.80 5.63
N ALA A 134 15.50 6.49 5.88
CA ALA A 134 16.05 5.49 4.97
C ALA A 134 15.38 5.54 3.60
N VAL A 135 14.04 5.62 3.55
CA VAL A 135 13.29 5.75 2.29
C VAL A 135 13.64 7.05 1.55
N ILE A 136 13.77 8.17 2.26
CA ILE A 136 14.22 9.45 1.67
C ILE A 136 15.64 9.31 1.07
N GLY A 137 16.52 8.55 1.72
CA GLY A 137 17.84 8.23 1.21
C GLY A 137 17.79 7.48 -0.13
N GLU A 138 16.91 6.48 -0.25
CA GLU A 138 16.70 5.72 -1.49
C GLU A 138 16.05 6.56 -2.60
N ILE A 139 15.12 7.45 -2.24
CA ILE A 139 14.56 8.45 -3.17
C ILE A 139 15.68 9.33 -3.73
N ALA A 140 16.57 9.83 -2.86
CA ALA A 140 17.70 10.65 -3.30
C ALA A 140 18.70 9.86 -4.16
N ALA A 141 18.97 8.59 -3.81
CA ALA A 141 19.82 7.70 -4.60
C ALA A 141 19.25 7.42 -6.00
N ALA A 142 17.92 7.40 -6.14
CA ALA A 142 17.22 7.33 -7.42
C ALA A 142 17.16 8.68 -8.19
N GLY A 143 17.85 9.72 -7.70
CA GLY A 143 17.85 11.06 -8.32
C GLY A 143 16.60 11.89 -8.01
N GLY A 144 15.77 11.44 -7.08
CA GLY A 144 14.57 12.13 -6.64
C GLY A 144 14.80 13.10 -5.47
N ALA A 145 13.71 13.72 -5.04
CA ALA A 145 13.68 14.62 -3.89
C ALA A 145 12.39 14.49 -3.10
N LEU A 146 12.50 14.64 -1.78
CA LEU A 146 11.35 14.80 -0.89
C LEU A 146 10.63 16.11 -1.22
N VAL A 147 9.32 16.04 -1.45
CA VAL A 147 8.44 17.22 -1.58
C VAL A 147 7.78 17.52 -0.23
N SER A 148 7.13 16.52 0.37
CA SER A 148 6.44 16.65 1.64
C SER A 148 6.33 15.29 2.34
N ARG A 149 5.94 15.29 3.61
CA ARG A 149 5.64 14.09 4.40
C ARG A 149 4.39 14.31 5.23
N CYS A 150 3.64 13.25 5.47
CA CYS A 150 2.48 13.28 6.34
C CYS A 150 2.47 12.06 7.25
N ARG A 151 2.12 12.26 8.51
CA ARG A 151 1.90 11.17 9.47
C ARG A 151 0.71 11.51 10.34
N ILE A 152 -0.30 10.64 10.33
CA ILE A 152 -1.53 10.78 11.11
C ILE A 152 -1.70 9.51 11.95
N PRO A 153 -1.28 9.52 13.23
CA PRO A 153 -1.29 8.33 14.08
C PRO A 153 -2.68 7.74 14.31
N ASP A 154 -3.70 8.58 14.38
CA ASP A 154 -5.08 8.18 14.71
C ASP A 154 -5.69 7.21 13.70
N ILE A 155 -5.21 7.26 12.45
CA ILE A 155 -5.64 6.38 11.35
C ILE A 155 -4.49 5.52 10.81
N ALA A 156 -3.39 5.41 11.56
CA ALA A 156 -2.20 4.68 11.16
C ALA A 156 -1.69 5.03 9.75
N TYR A 157 -1.74 6.31 9.38
CA TYR A 157 -1.30 6.77 8.05
C TYR A 157 0.10 7.42 8.13
N HIS A 158 0.98 7.05 7.20
CA HIS A 158 2.31 7.65 7.06
C HIS A 158 2.72 7.61 5.59
N ALA A 159 2.90 8.77 4.95
CA ALA A 159 3.25 8.86 3.55
C ALA A 159 4.28 9.94 3.26
N ILE A 160 4.99 9.76 2.14
CA ILE A 160 5.94 10.69 1.55
C ILE A 160 5.41 11.10 0.18
N LEU A 161 5.44 12.40 -0.09
CA LEU A 161 5.30 12.92 -1.44
C LEU A 161 6.71 13.13 -2.01
N ALA A 162 7.02 12.45 -3.12
CA ALA A 162 8.35 12.45 -3.72
C ALA A 162 8.29 12.91 -5.17
N ARG A 163 9.24 13.77 -5.55
CA ARG A 163 9.51 14.10 -6.95
C ARG A 163 10.57 13.15 -7.46
N LEU A 164 10.26 12.36 -8.49
CA LEU A 164 11.16 11.37 -9.06
C LEU A 164 11.37 11.63 -10.56
N PRO A 165 12.59 11.42 -11.09
CA PRO A 165 12.83 11.48 -12.53
C PRO A 165 12.10 10.34 -13.26
N VAL A 166 11.84 10.53 -14.55
CA VAL A 166 11.18 9.53 -15.42
C VAL A 166 11.83 8.15 -15.32
N THR A 167 13.17 8.08 -15.26
CA THR A 167 13.91 6.81 -15.06
C THR A 167 13.46 6.03 -13.82
N ALA A 168 13.29 6.71 -12.68
CA ALA A 168 12.88 6.08 -11.44
C ALA A 168 11.40 5.67 -11.48
N ILE A 169 10.54 6.49 -12.09
CA ILE A 169 9.12 6.14 -12.30
C ILE A 169 8.99 4.91 -13.19
N ARG A 170 9.80 4.81 -14.26
CA ARG A 170 9.83 3.64 -15.14
C ARG A 170 10.17 2.38 -14.36
N HIS A 171 11.18 2.41 -13.50
CA HIS A 171 11.52 1.27 -12.64
C HIS A 171 10.38 0.87 -11.69
N ILE A 172 9.64 1.86 -11.16
CA ILE A 172 8.45 1.63 -10.34
C ILE A 172 7.34 0.96 -11.17
N ALA A 173 7.05 1.48 -12.36
CA ALA A 173 6.04 0.92 -13.27
C ALA A 173 6.42 -0.49 -13.77
N GLU A 174 7.71 -0.77 -13.92
CA GLU A 174 8.23 -2.12 -14.20
C GLU A 174 8.22 -3.04 -12.97
N ARG A 175 7.79 -2.53 -11.80
CA ARG A 175 7.79 -3.25 -10.51
C ARG A 175 9.15 -3.83 -10.18
N SER A 176 10.21 -3.05 -10.43
CA SER A 176 11.56 -3.50 -10.16
C SER A 176 11.74 -3.89 -8.68
N PRO A 177 12.31 -5.07 -8.38
CA PRO A 177 12.65 -5.43 -7.01
C PRO A 177 13.87 -4.63 -6.49
N THR A 178 14.58 -3.93 -7.38
CA THR A 178 15.67 -3.03 -7.02
C THR A 178 15.16 -1.59 -7.05
N GLY A 179 15.41 -0.83 -5.97
CA GLY A 179 14.94 0.54 -5.80
C GLY A 179 13.68 0.67 -4.94
N ILE A 180 12.92 1.75 -5.14
CA ILE A 180 11.85 2.20 -4.24
C ILE A 180 10.73 1.15 -4.09
N SER A 181 10.29 0.51 -5.17
CA SER A 181 9.29 -0.57 -5.15
C SER A 181 9.79 -1.85 -4.45
N GLY A 182 11.09 -1.99 -4.23
CA GLY A 182 11.69 -3.11 -3.50
C GLY A 182 11.74 -2.92 -1.97
N LEU A 183 11.49 -1.71 -1.47
CA LEU A 183 11.71 -1.38 -0.06
C LEU A 183 10.63 -1.98 0.85
N ASP A 184 11.06 -2.76 1.85
CA ASP A 184 10.17 -3.34 2.87
C ASP A 184 9.36 -2.31 3.65
N ALA A 185 9.88 -1.08 3.73
CA ALA A 185 9.23 0.05 4.37
C ALA A 185 8.03 0.61 3.60
N VAL A 186 7.95 0.35 2.28
CA VAL A 186 6.91 0.89 1.41
C VAL A 186 5.71 -0.05 1.40
N MET A 187 4.53 0.51 1.66
CA MET A 187 3.24 -0.18 1.63
C MET A 187 2.59 -0.04 0.26
N HIS A 188 2.40 1.20 -0.22
CA HIS A 188 1.84 1.51 -1.54
C HIS A 188 2.62 2.63 -2.24
N ILE A 189 2.60 2.63 -3.56
CA ILE A 189 3.09 3.70 -4.43
C ILE A 189 1.97 4.03 -5.40
N ARG A 190 1.57 5.30 -5.43
CA ARG A 190 0.43 5.77 -6.21
C ARG A 190 0.78 7.04 -6.99
N PRO A 191 0.22 7.24 -8.19
CA PRO A 191 0.22 8.55 -8.85
C PRO A 191 -0.38 9.60 -7.91
N GLN A 192 0.07 10.85 -8.02
CA GLN A 192 -0.56 11.92 -7.25
C GLN A 192 -2.01 12.09 -7.71
N SER A 193 -2.96 11.90 -6.81
CA SER A 193 -4.36 12.28 -7.05
C SER A 193 -4.46 13.80 -7.10
N VAL A 194 -4.45 14.38 -8.29
CA VAL A 194 -4.81 15.79 -8.47
C VAL A 194 -6.33 15.84 -8.54
N ALA A 195 -6.97 16.35 -7.49
CA ALA A 195 -8.37 16.74 -7.59
C ALA A 195 -8.45 17.87 -8.61
N LEU A 196 -8.84 17.56 -9.84
CA LEU A 196 -9.25 18.58 -10.79
C LEU A 196 -10.43 19.31 -10.15
N SER A 197 -10.23 20.57 -9.78
CA SER A 197 -11.34 21.46 -9.48
C SER A 197 -12.25 21.43 -10.70
N VAL A 198 -13.44 20.83 -10.53
CA VAL A 198 -14.48 20.82 -11.54
C VAL A 198 -14.74 22.28 -11.89
N GLU A 199 -14.39 22.69 -13.11
CA GLU A 199 -14.94 23.92 -13.68
C GLU A 199 -16.45 23.70 -13.79
N VAL A 200 -17.18 24.19 -12.80
CA VAL A 200 -18.63 24.27 -12.86
C VAL A 200 -18.94 25.25 -13.98
N ASP A 201 -19.55 24.76 -15.05
CA ASP A 201 -20.03 25.57 -16.17
C ASP A 201 -20.89 26.73 -15.63
N ASP A 202 -20.37 27.96 -15.77
CA ASP A 202 -20.93 29.21 -15.28
C ASP A 202 -22.29 29.49 -15.96
N THR A 203 -23.38 28.99 -15.39
CA THR A 203 -24.74 29.48 -15.71
C THR A 203 -25.64 29.70 -14.49
N VAL A 204 -25.06 30.02 -13.34
CA VAL A 204 -25.82 30.56 -12.19
C VAL A 204 -25.22 31.89 -11.73
N GLU A 205 -26.06 32.92 -11.73
CA GLU A 205 -25.74 34.31 -11.40
C GLU A 205 -24.82 34.42 -10.16
N GLN A 206 -23.71 35.14 -10.33
CA GLN A 206 -22.78 35.50 -9.26
C GLN A 206 -23.50 36.26 -8.13
N ALA A 207 -23.83 35.56 -7.05
CA ALA A 207 -23.92 36.18 -5.74
C ALA A 207 -22.49 36.24 -5.15
N GLY A 208 -22.02 37.46 -4.86
CA GLY A 208 -20.62 37.79 -4.63
C GLY A 208 -19.83 36.83 -3.72
N LEU A 209 -18.66 36.43 -4.22
CA LEU A 209 -17.65 35.69 -3.47
C LEU A 209 -17.12 36.57 -2.33
N ILE A 210 -17.40 36.18 -1.09
CA ILE A 210 -16.69 36.69 0.09
C ILE A 210 -15.32 36.00 0.10
N PRO A 211 -14.20 36.74 0.03
CA PRO A 211 -12.88 36.12 0.12
C PRO A 211 -12.70 35.43 1.48
N PRO A 212 -12.15 34.22 1.53
CA PRO A 212 -11.86 33.56 2.80
C PRO A 212 -10.86 34.39 3.60
N PRO A 213 -11.03 34.53 4.93
CA PRO A 213 -10.02 35.18 5.77
C PRO A 213 -8.73 34.36 5.74
N PRO A 214 -7.55 35.00 5.85
CA PRO A 214 -6.28 34.29 5.90
C PRO A 214 -6.22 33.44 7.17
N GLY A 215 -6.33 32.12 7.01
CA GLY A 215 -6.35 31.15 8.10
C GLY A 215 -4.98 30.55 8.37
N ASN A 216 -4.28 31.06 9.39
CA ASN A 216 -3.13 30.40 10.04
C ASN A 216 -3.61 29.41 11.12
N GLY A 217 -4.57 28.55 10.80
CA GLY A 217 -5.13 27.57 11.74
C GLY A 217 -4.81 26.14 11.29
N GLU A 218 -4.42 25.28 12.22
CA GLU A 218 -4.38 23.84 11.99
C GLU A 218 -5.77 23.36 11.50
N PRO A 219 -5.84 22.47 10.49
CA PRO A 219 -7.11 22.01 9.95
C PRO A 219 -7.92 21.28 11.04
N ILE A 220 -9.16 21.73 11.25
CA ILE A 220 -10.02 21.27 12.35
C ILE A 220 -10.99 20.15 11.90
N LEU A 221 -11.22 19.99 10.58
CA LEU A 221 -12.19 19.03 10.07
C LEU A 221 -11.96 18.69 8.60
N ALA A 222 -11.93 17.40 8.27
CA ALA A 222 -12.04 16.90 6.89
C ALA A 222 -13.38 16.16 6.76
N ILE A 223 -14.11 16.43 5.67
CA ILE A 223 -15.33 15.69 5.30
C ILE A 223 -14.93 14.68 4.22
N LEU A 224 -15.19 13.40 4.50
CA LEU A 224 -15.10 12.30 3.54
C LEU A 224 -16.46 12.20 2.84
N ASP A 225 -16.49 12.48 1.53
CA ASP A 225 -17.64 12.15 0.68
C ASP A 225 -17.48 10.68 0.23
N GLU A 226 -18.57 9.91 0.20
CA GLU A 226 -18.60 8.43 0.13
C GLU A 226 -18.16 7.84 -1.23
N PHE A 227 -17.35 8.56 -2.00
CA PHE A 227 -16.61 7.98 -3.11
C PHE A 227 -15.26 7.50 -2.58
N LEU A 228 -14.95 6.22 -2.78
CA LEU A 228 -13.66 5.58 -2.47
C LEU A 228 -12.52 6.15 -3.34
N PHE A 229 -12.23 7.43 -3.18
CA PHE A 229 -10.94 8.02 -3.51
C PHE A 229 -10.16 8.05 -2.21
N GLN A 230 -9.34 7.02 -2.00
CA GLN A 230 -8.47 6.88 -0.85
C GLN A 230 -7.24 7.81 -1.00
N SER A 231 -7.51 9.11 -1.12
CA SER A 231 -6.51 10.18 -1.05
C SER A 231 -6.79 10.96 0.23
N ILE A 232 -6.05 10.63 1.28
CA ILE A 232 -6.03 11.46 2.48
C ILE A 232 -5.39 12.79 2.06
N ARG A 233 -6.14 13.90 2.17
CA ARG A 233 -5.69 15.28 1.84
C ARG A 233 -4.60 15.78 2.80
N CYS A 234 -3.47 15.09 2.84
CA CYS A 234 -2.24 15.49 3.50
C CYS A 234 -1.37 16.39 2.62
N PHE A 235 -1.53 16.28 1.31
CA PHE A 235 -0.68 16.90 0.31
C PHE A 235 -1.51 17.88 -0.53
N VAL A 236 -1.66 19.11 -0.05
CA VAL A 236 -2.17 20.22 -0.86
C VAL A 236 -0.96 20.85 -1.54
N ALA A 237 -0.99 20.98 -2.87
CA ALA A 237 -0.01 21.78 -3.59
C ALA A 237 -0.25 23.26 -3.24
N ASP A 238 0.77 23.92 -2.69
CA ASP A 238 0.81 25.40 -2.60
C ASP A 238 0.85 26.03 -4.00
#